data_AF-Q39HH3-F1
#
_entry.id   AF-Q39HH3-F1
#
_cell.length_a   1.000
_cell.length_b   1.000
_cell.length_c   1.000
_cell.angle_alpha   90.00
_cell.angle_beta   90.00
_cell.angle_gamma   90.00
#
_symmetry.space_group_name_H-M   'P 1'
#
loop_
_entity.id
_entity.type
_entity.pdbx_description
1 polymer ?
#
loop_
_entity_poly.entity_id
_entity_poly.type
_entity_poly.pdbx_seq_one_letter_code
_entity_poly.pdbx_strand_id
1 'polypeptide(L)'
;MRAVPGSVVFAKLSTQSRAGARALTLAALGVLGVLAGCEQHDDAASAAPRTVCITGYNEYTRKLHEFWLDNEHKSGCFGNPSAREAGEAFGGGGGFACGCTVTAGQTVKLAWVFAQPLAEIERGVAAEHQTIDVTIPRPESSTSRYLRVYFRKNGAADLQWVDDMNAPELPPTVEQ
;
A
#
# COMPACT_ATOMS: atom_id res chain seq x y z
N MET A 1 -23.70 53.15 28.64
CA MET A 1 -23.37 54.59 28.42
C MET A 1 -21.95 54.65 27.88
N ARG A 2 -21.72 55.26 26.70
CA ARG A 2 -20.96 56.52 26.50
C ARG A 2 -19.51 56.53 27.04
N ALA A 3 -18.48 56.99 26.32
CA ALA A 3 -18.36 57.35 24.90
C ALA A 3 -16.88 57.46 24.45
N VAL A 4 -16.67 57.28 23.14
CA VAL A 4 -15.52 57.66 22.27
C VAL A 4 -15.42 59.22 22.27
N PRO A 5 -14.25 59.93 22.11
CA PRO A 5 -13.59 60.03 20.78
C PRO A 5 -12.08 60.37 20.67
N GLY A 6 -11.57 60.19 19.44
CA GLY A 6 -10.26 60.65 18.97
C GLY A 6 -10.26 60.82 17.43
N SER A 7 -10.57 62.03 16.96
CA SER A 7 -10.92 62.37 15.57
C SER A 7 -10.19 63.66 15.14
N VAL A 8 -9.84 63.97 13.88
CA VAL A 8 -9.96 63.34 12.54
C VAL A 8 -8.91 64.08 11.61
N VAL A 9 -9.13 64.23 10.29
CA VAL A 9 -8.57 65.26 9.36
C VAL A 9 -7.43 64.73 8.44
N PHE A 10 -7.68 64.39 7.16
CA PHE A 10 -7.84 65.25 5.95
C PHE A 10 -6.55 66.06 5.61
N ALA A 11 -6.12 66.31 4.36
CA ALA A 11 -6.62 66.13 2.99
C ALA A 11 -5.38 65.91 2.03
N LYS A 12 -5.37 66.03 0.69
CA LYS A 12 -6.30 66.57 -0.32
C LYS A 12 -5.95 66.03 -1.73
N LEU A 13 -6.92 66.09 -2.65
CA LEU A 13 -6.80 65.74 -4.07
C LEU A 13 -5.76 66.59 -4.82
N SER A 14 -5.26 66.06 -5.95
CA SER A 14 -5.13 66.84 -7.19
C SER A 14 -5.56 66.00 -8.40
N THR A 15 -6.09 66.68 -9.43
CA THR A 15 -6.84 66.11 -10.57
C THR A 15 -6.32 66.74 -11.88
N GLN A 16 -6.66 66.12 -13.03
CA GLN A 16 -6.52 66.57 -14.44
C GLN A 16 -5.36 65.88 -15.21
N SER A 17 -5.43 65.66 -16.54
CA SER A 17 -6.42 66.17 -17.51
C SER A 17 -6.76 65.23 -18.69
N ARG A 18 -7.77 65.70 -19.44
CA ARG A 18 -8.57 65.13 -20.53
C ARG A 18 -7.85 64.70 -21.83
N ALA A 19 -8.53 63.75 -22.50
CA ALA A 19 -8.90 63.70 -23.93
C ALA A 19 -7.88 63.32 -25.03
N GLY A 20 -8.41 62.58 -26.01
CA GLY A 20 -7.79 62.19 -27.28
C GLY A 20 -8.48 60.94 -27.83
N ALA A 21 -8.89 60.92 -29.10
CA ALA A 21 -9.76 59.86 -29.65
C ALA A 21 -9.28 59.36 -31.02
N ARG A 22 -9.76 58.15 -31.40
CA ARG A 22 -9.63 57.48 -32.72
C ARG A 22 -8.22 56.98 -33.08
N ALA A 23 -8.03 55.96 -33.92
CA ALA A 23 -8.84 54.80 -34.36
C ALA A 23 -7.95 53.87 -35.23
N LEU A 24 -8.40 52.63 -35.51
CA LEU A 24 -7.83 51.69 -36.51
C LEU A 24 -6.43 51.12 -36.13
N THR A 25 -5.97 49.92 -36.52
CA THR A 25 -6.53 48.87 -37.40
C THR A 25 -6.03 47.47 -36.97
N LEU A 26 -6.74 46.43 -37.42
CA LEU A 26 -6.37 45.00 -37.50
C LEU A 26 -4.89 44.60 -37.34
N ALA A 27 -4.64 43.61 -36.48
CA ALA A 27 -3.58 42.62 -36.66
C ALA A 27 -4.11 41.24 -36.27
N ALA A 28 -4.27 40.35 -37.26
CA ALA A 28 -4.64 38.95 -37.04
C ALA A 28 -3.36 38.11 -36.94
N LEU A 29 -3.22 37.34 -35.86
CA LEU A 29 -2.31 36.19 -35.78
C LEU A 29 -3.08 35.03 -35.17
N GLY A 30 -3.37 34.03 -36.00
CA GLY A 30 -4.13 32.86 -35.59
C GLY A 30 -3.25 31.76 -34.99
N VAL A 31 -3.88 30.97 -34.13
CA VAL A 31 -3.55 29.57 -33.83
C VAL A 31 -2.07 29.26 -33.55
N LEU A 32 -1.71 29.34 -32.27
CA LEU A 32 -0.59 28.57 -31.69
C LEU A 32 -1.17 27.52 -30.75
N GLY A 33 -0.68 26.29 -30.88
CA GLY A 33 -1.44 25.09 -30.52
C GLY A 33 -1.66 24.88 -29.02
N VAL A 34 -2.90 24.57 -28.66
CA VAL A 34 -3.17 23.77 -27.46
C VAL A 34 -2.80 22.34 -27.80
N LEU A 35 -1.53 21.98 -27.59
CA LEU A 35 -1.16 20.58 -27.42
C LEU A 35 -1.80 20.13 -26.11
N ALA A 36 -3.00 19.56 -26.21
CA ALA A 36 -3.58 18.79 -25.14
C ALA A 36 -2.65 17.59 -24.90
N GLY A 37 -1.76 17.73 -23.92
CA GLY A 37 -1.02 16.61 -23.37
C GLY A 37 -2.04 15.64 -22.80
N CYS A 38 -2.31 14.55 -23.52
CA CYS A 38 -2.80 13.34 -22.88
C CYS A 38 -1.64 12.81 -22.03
N GLU A 39 -1.49 13.37 -20.83
CA GLU A 39 -0.70 12.73 -19.78
C GLU A 39 -1.36 11.38 -19.51
N GLN A 40 -0.71 10.34 -20.02
CA GLN A 40 -1.09 8.95 -19.89
C GLN A 40 -0.96 8.59 -18.40
N HIS A 41 -2.04 8.79 -17.65
CA HIS A 41 -2.11 8.65 -16.20
C HIS A 41 -2.13 7.18 -15.74
N ASP A 42 -1.22 6.36 -16.26
CA ASP A 42 -1.12 4.92 -15.97
C ASP A 42 -0.64 4.65 -14.52
N ASP A 43 -0.12 5.66 -13.81
CA ASP A 43 0.23 5.59 -12.39
C ASP A 43 -0.99 5.33 -11.47
N ALA A 44 -2.20 5.69 -11.91
CA ALA A 44 -3.42 5.60 -11.11
C ALA A 44 -3.92 4.15 -10.89
N ALA A 45 -3.37 3.17 -11.61
CA ALA A 45 -3.68 1.75 -11.37
C ALA A 45 -3.04 1.19 -10.07
N SER A 46 -2.20 1.97 -9.37
CA SER A 46 -1.22 1.44 -8.40
C SER A 46 -1.39 1.87 -6.93
N ALA A 47 -2.42 2.65 -6.56
CA ALA A 47 -2.59 3.17 -5.18
C ALA A 47 -4.00 3.00 -4.58
N ALA A 48 -4.95 2.39 -5.29
CA ALA A 48 -6.28 2.12 -4.75
C ALA A 48 -6.24 0.88 -3.82
N PRO A 49 -6.90 0.91 -2.64
CA PRO A 49 -7.08 -0.30 -1.82
C PRO A 49 -7.88 -1.36 -2.58
N ARG A 50 -7.42 -2.61 -2.55
CA ARG A 50 -8.03 -3.76 -3.22
C ARG A 50 -8.29 -4.88 -2.23
N THR A 51 -9.47 -5.50 -2.31
CA THR A 51 -9.80 -6.71 -1.55
C THR A 51 -9.15 -7.93 -2.20
N VAL A 52 -8.52 -8.78 -1.40
CA VAL A 52 -7.78 -9.97 -1.85
C VAL A 52 -8.11 -11.21 -1.01
N CYS A 53 -7.66 -12.36 -1.49
CA CYS A 53 -7.47 -13.58 -0.71
C CYS A 53 -5.98 -13.76 -0.41
N ILE A 54 -5.61 -13.95 0.86
CA ILE A 54 -4.22 -14.19 1.26
C ILE A 54 -3.95 -15.68 1.47
N THR A 55 -2.73 -16.13 1.16
CA THR A 55 -2.21 -17.43 1.61
C THR A 55 -0.75 -17.31 2.07
N GLY A 56 -0.34 -18.23 2.95
CA GLY A 56 1.03 -18.34 3.44
C GLY A 56 1.74 -19.56 2.88
N TYR A 57 2.99 -19.37 2.48
CA TYR A 57 3.95 -20.40 2.10
C TYR A 57 5.08 -20.40 3.13
N ASN A 58 5.32 -21.52 3.79
CA ASN A 58 6.17 -21.60 4.97
C ASN A 58 7.40 -22.46 4.73
N GLU A 59 8.61 -21.89 4.74
CA GLU A 59 9.85 -22.68 4.64
C GLU A 59 10.27 -23.33 5.97
N TYR A 60 9.72 -22.87 7.09
CA TYR A 60 10.06 -23.39 8.41
C TYR A 60 9.48 -24.80 8.62
N THR A 61 10.29 -25.67 9.24
CA THR A 61 9.86 -26.99 9.73
C THR A 61 8.91 -26.91 10.93
N ARG A 62 8.70 -25.71 11.48
CA ARG A 62 7.68 -25.40 12.50
C ARG A 62 6.47 -24.78 11.84
N LYS A 63 5.27 -25.20 12.26
CA LYS A 63 4.00 -24.59 11.85
C LYS A 63 3.92 -23.16 12.39
N LEU A 64 3.32 -22.25 11.63
CA LEU A 64 2.87 -20.96 12.17
C LEU A 64 1.52 -21.13 12.87
N HIS A 65 1.41 -20.63 14.11
CA HIS A 65 0.13 -20.56 14.80
C HIS A 65 -0.81 -19.63 14.03
N GLU A 66 -0.30 -18.43 13.73
CA GLU A 66 -0.91 -17.43 12.88
C GLU A 66 0.16 -16.48 12.31
N PHE A 67 -0.21 -15.77 11.25
CA PHE A 67 0.44 -14.54 10.82
C PHE A 67 -0.61 -13.47 10.57
N TRP A 68 -0.20 -12.21 10.70
CA TRP A 68 -0.98 -11.03 10.36
C TRP A 68 -0.15 -10.09 9.50
N LEU A 69 -0.72 -9.71 8.35
CA LEU A 69 -0.25 -8.64 7.49
C LEU A 69 -1.18 -7.43 7.71
N ASP A 70 -0.62 -6.33 8.20
CA ASP A 70 -1.33 -5.08 8.50
C ASP A 70 -2.41 -5.19 9.60
N ASN A 71 -2.08 -5.85 10.72
CA ASN A 71 -2.98 -6.02 11.87
C ASN A 71 -3.52 -4.68 12.43
N GLU A 72 -2.71 -3.63 12.35
CA GLU A 72 -3.00 -2.31 12.92
C GLU A 72 -4.29 -1.68 12.34
N HIS A 73 -4.65 -2.03 11.11
CA HIS A 73 -5.79 -1.43 10.40
C HIS A 73 -7.12 -2.19 10.50
N LYS A 74 -7.21 -3.28 11.28
CA LYS A 74 -8.40 -4.16 11.46
C LYS A 74 -8.96 -4.84 10.20
N SER A 75 -8.61 -4.38 9.00
CA SER A 75 -8.85 -5.04 7.70
C SER A 75 -7.65 -5.86 7.23
N GLY A 76 -6.66 -6.06 8.11
CA GLY A 76 -5.44 -6.81 7.84
C GLY A 76 -5.72 -8.26 7.41
N CYS A 77 -4.82 -8.79 6.61
CA CYS A 77 -4.88 -10.16 6.13
C CYS A 77 -4.23 -11.12 7.14
N PHE A 78 -4.77 -12.32 7.32
CA PHE A 78 -4.21 -13.30 8.27
C PHE A 78 -4.25 -14.73 7.72
N GLY A 79 -3.50 -15.64 8.33
CA GLY A 79 -3.50 -17.06 7.98
C GLY A 79 -2.61 -17.89 8.90
N ASN A 80 -2.58 -19.21 8.71
CA ASN A 80 -1.90 -20.15 9.60
C ASN A 80 -1.28 -21.35 8.85
N PRO A 81 -0.31 -21.12 7.95
CA PRO A 81 0.25 -22.15 7.10
C PRO A 81 0.88 -23.29 7.90
N SER A 82 0.80 -24.51 7.36
CA SER A 82 1.38 -25.70 7.98
C SER A 82 2.90 -25.61 8.07
N ALA A 83 3.51 -26.52 8.84
CA ALA A 83 4.93 -26.76 8.75
C ALA A 83 5.29 -27.26 7.34
N ARG A 84 6.53 -26.99 6.90
CA ARG A 84 7.11 -27.65 5.73
C ARG A 84 7.39 -29.12 6.02
N GLU A 85 6.94 -30.01 5.14
CA GLU A 85 7.21 -31.45 5.24
C GLU A 85 8.57 -31.82 4.60
N ALA A 86 9.08 -33.00 4.91
CA ALA A 86 10.37 -33.46 4.38
C ALA A 86 10.26 -33.79 2.88
N GLY A 87 11.09 -33.15 2.07
CA GLY A 87 11.04 -33.23 0.60
C GLY A 87 10.27 -32.07 -0.05
N GLU A 88 9.42 -31.38 0.71
CA GLU A 88 8.65 -30.24 0.20
C GLU A 88 9.43 -28.92 0.30
N ALA A 89 9.15 -28.00 -0.63
CA ALA A 89 9.71 -26.65 -0.65
C ALA A 89 9.05 -25.72 0.38
N PHE A 90 7.74 -25.91 0.62
CA PHE A 90 6.94 -25.08 1.54
C PHE A 90 5.86 -25.92 2.24
N GLY A 91 5.45 -25.50 3.44
CA GLY A 91 4.13 -25.80 3.99
C GLY A 91 3.12 -24.71 3.64
N GLY A 92 1.82 -24.97 3.78
CA GLY A 92 0.76 -24.01 3.44
C GLY A 92 0.35 -24.06 1.97
N GLY A 93 0.12 -22.89 1.34
CA GLY A 93 -0.28 -22.72 -0.07
C GLY A 93 -1.73 -23.14 -0.41
N GLY A 94 -2.21 -24.26 0.14
CA GLY A 94 -3.52 -24.83 -0.22
C GLY A 94 -4.76 -24.19 0.44
N GLY A 95 -4.58 -23.32 1.44
CA GLY A 95 -5.67 -22.63 2.14
C GLY A 95 -5.52 -21.12 2.08
N PHE A 96 -6.63 -20.40 2.02
CA PHE A 96 -6.64 -18.93 1.90
C PHE A 96 -7.73 -18.26 2.74
N ALA A 97 -7.45 -17.05 3.22
CA ALA A 97 -8.41 -16.17 3.89
C ALA A 97 -8.76 -15.00 2.95
N CYS A 98 -10.04 -14.81 2.66
CA CYS A 98 -10.52 -13.79 1.72
C CYS A 98 -11.22 -12.63 2.42
N GLY A 99 -11.19 -11.44 1.81
CA GLY A 99 -11.94 -10.27 2.27
C GLY A 99 -11.09 -9.22 3.00
N CYS A 100 -9.79 -9.46 3.18
CA CYS A 100 -8.87 -8.43 3.65
C CYS A 100 -8.53 -7.44 2.53
N THR A 101 -8.11 -6.23 2.89
CA THR A 101 -7.85 -5.14 1.95
C THR A 101 -6.40 -4.71 2.03
N VAL A 102 -5.74 -4.60 0.87
CA VAL A 102 -4.33 -4.18 0.76
C VAL A 102 -4.18 -3.08 -0.29
N THR A 103 -3.19 -2.21 -0.11
CA THR A 103 -2.86 -1.11 -1.03
C THR A 103 -1.48 -1.38 -1.63
N ALA A 104 -1.37 -1.42 -2.95
CA ALA A 104 -0.06 -1.60 -3.61
C ALA A 104 0.91 -0.46 -3.25
N GLY A 105 2.19 -0.79 -3.06
CA GLY A 105 3.23 0.17 -2.65
C GLY A 105 3.18 0.59 -1.17
N GLN A 106 2.15 0.21 -0.41
CA GLN A 106 2.09 0.50 1.03
C GLN A 106 3.09 -0.38 1.79
N THR A 107 3.91 0.21 2.66
CA THR A 107 4.70 -0.54 3.64
C THR A 107 3.85 -0.81 4.88
N VAL A 108 3.77 -2.07 5.30
CA VAL A 108 2.95 -2.54 6.41
C VAL A 108 3.73 -3.52 7.29
N LYS A 109 3.26 -3.75 8.51
CA LYS A 109 3.83 -4.78 9.39
C LYS A 109 3.34 -6.16 8.98
N LEU A 110 4.28 -7.07 8.76
CA LEU A 110 4.04 -8.52 8.74
C LEU A 110 4.54 -9.10 10.05
N ALA A 111 3.63 -9.64 10.86
CA ALA A 111 3.93 -10.33 12.10
C ALA A 111 3.53 -11.80 12.01
N TRP A 112 4.27 -12.70 12.63
CA TRP A 112 3.88 -14.10 12.78
C TRP A 112 4.34 -14.70 14.10
N VAL A 113 3.66 -15.78 14.48
CA VAL A 113 3.90 -16.51 15.73
C VAL A 113 4.07 -17.99 15.41
N PHE A 114 5.15 -18.60 15.88
CA PHE A 114 5.32 -20.04 15.73
C PHE A 114 4.39 -20.82 16.67
N ALA A 115 3.86 -21.94 16.19
CA ALA A 115 3.11 -22.86 17.05
C ALA A 115 4.03 -23.41 18.15
N GLN A 116 3.55 -23.36 19.40
CA GLN A 116 4.24 -23.90 20.57
C GLN A 116 3.70 -25.28 20.97
N PRO A 117 4.54 -26.18 21.49
CA PRO A 117 4.10 -27.37 22.20
C PRO A 117 3.26 -26.99 23.44
N LEU A 118 2.22 -27.77 23.75
CA LEU A 118 1.35 -27.53 24.91
C LEU A 118 2.15 -27.42 26.22
N ALA A 119 3.15 -28.29 26.41
CA ALA A 119 4.00 -28.28 27.60
C ALA A 119 4.89 -27.02 27.75
N GLU A 120 5.09 -26.22 26.69
CA GLU A 120 5.73 -24.90 26.79
C GLU A 120 4.73 -23.83 27.23
N ILE A 121 3.53 -23.85 26.67
CA ILE A 121 2.41 -22.97 27.04
C ILE A 121 2.06 -23.15 28.53
N GLU A 122 1.94 -24.40 29.00
CA GLU A 122 1.67 -24.75 30.40
C GLU A 122 2.78 -24.28 31.36
N ARG A 123 4.02 -24.15 30.89
CA ARG A 123 5.14 -23.58 31.66
C ARG A 123 5.23 -22.05 31.57
N GLY A 124 4.34 -21.38 30.85
CA GLY A 124 4.38 -19.94 30.62
C GLY A 124 5.56 -19.49 29.75
N VAL A 125 6.11 -20.36 28.92
CA VAL A 125 7.17 -19.99 27.95
C VAL A 125 6.55 -19.07 26.91
N ALA A 126 7.07 -17.85 26.77
CA ALA A 126 6.60 -16.89 25.79
C ALA A 126 6.71 -17.45 24.35
N ALA A 127 5.70 -17.17 23.53
CA ALA A 127 5.72 -17.55 22.13
C ALA A 127 6.85 -16.84 21.38
N GLU A 128 7.39 -17.49 20.36
CA GLU A 128 8.32 -16.83 19.45
C GLU A 128 7.54 -15.99 18.44
N HIS A 129 7.58 -14.67 18.65
CA HIS A 129 7.03 -13.67 17.76
C HIS A 129 8.13 -13.14 16.82
N GLN A 130 7.77 -12.98 15.56
CA GLN A 130 8.58 -12.29 14.56
C GLN A 130 7.77 -11.14 13.97
N THR A 131 8.42 -10.03 13.63
CA THR A 131 7.76 -8.88 12.98
C THR A 131 8.77 -8.14 12.12
N ILE A 132 8.41 -7.91 10.86
CA ILE A 132 9.19 -7.14 9.89
C ILE A 132 8.26 -6.16 9.16
N ASP A 133 8.83 -5.11 8.57
CA ASP A 133 8.10 -4.24 7.65
C ASP A 133 8.25 -4.79 6.22
N VAL A 134 7.14 -4.91 5.48
CA VAL A 134 7.09 -5.37 4.08
C VAL A 134 6.34 -4.37 3.22
N THR A 135 6.76 -4.21 1.97
CA THR A 135 6.03 -3.40 0.99
C THR A 135 5.10 -4.30 0.18
N ILE A 136 3.80 -3.99 0.13
CA ILE A 136 2.85 -4.68 -0.72
C ILE A 136 3.28 -4.49 -2.19
N PRO A 137 3.51 -5.57 -2.96
CA PRO A 137 3.95 -5.47 -4.34
C PRO A 137 2.87 -4.83 -5.23
N ARG A 138 3.23 -4.45 -6.45
CA ARG A 138 2.22 -4.16 -7.47
C ARG A 138 1.52 -5.48 -7.88
N PRO A 139 0.20 -5.46 -8.12
CA PRO A 139 -0.49 -6.61 -8.69
C PRO A 139 0.05 -6.93 -10.09
N GLU A 140 0.10 -8.21 -10.46
CA GLU A 140 0.47 -8.66 -11.81
C GLU A 140 -0.45 -8.07 -12.90
N SER A 141 -1.73 -7.84 -12.59
CA SER A 141 -2.69 -7.21 -13.50
C SER A 141 -3.89 -6.54 -12.79
N SER A 142 -4.84 -6.04 -13.58
CA SER A 142 -6.12 -5.55 -13.05
C SER A 142 -6.95 -6.67 -12.40
N THR A 143 -6.74 -7.95 -12.75
CA THR A 143 -7.49 -9.09 -12.19
C THR A 143 -6.88 -9.71 -10.93
N SER A 144 -5.72 -9.25 -10.45
CA SER A 144 -5.00 -9.88 -9.35
C SER A 144 -5.79 -9.90 -8.04
N ARG A 145 -6.03 -11.10 -7.51
CA ARG A 145 -6.92 -11.33 -6.37
C ARG A 145 -6.29 -12.18 -5.26
N TYR A 146 -5.10 -12.75 -5.50
CA TYR A 146 -4.39 -13.56 -4.51
C TYR A 146 -3.09 -12.89 -4.09
N LEU A 147 -2.91 -12.71 -2.78
CA LEU A 147 -1.65 -12.29 -2.19
C LEU A 147 -1.00 -13.50 -1.51
N ARG A 148 0.21 -13.86 -1.94
CA ARG A 148 1.01 -14.93 -1.34
C ARG A 148 2.08 -14.31 -0.46
N VAL A 149 2.25 -14.84 0.76
CA VAL A 149 3.33 -14.47 1.68
C VAL A 149 4.24 -15.66 1.88
N TYR A 150 5.51 -15.53 1.49
CA TYR A 150 6.53 -16.57 1.62
C TYR A 150 7.38 -16.31 2.85
N PHE A 151 7.16 -17.07 3.92
CA PHE A 151 7.94 -17.03 5.16
C PHE A 151 9.26 -17.79 4.94
N ARG A 152 10.36 -17.04 4.80
CA ARG A 152 11.67 -17.59 4.44
C ARG A 152 12.40 -18.11 5.66
N LYS A 153 13.15 -19.21 5.51
CA LYS A 153 13.87 -19.89 6.60
C LYS A 153 14.97 -19.03 7.26
N ASN A 154 15.33 -17.90 6.65
CA ASN A 154 16.33 -16.94 7.11
C ASN A 154 15.75 -15.74 7.89
N GLY A 155 14.45 -15.73 8.21
CA GLY A 155 13.79 -14.62 8.91
C GLY A 155 13.15 -13.56 8.00
N ALA A 156 13.40 -13.60 6.69
CA ALA A 156 12.75 -12.69 5.73
C ALA A 156 11.34 -13.16 5.34
N ALA A 157 10.61 -12.31 4.61
CA ALA A 157 9.44 -12.73 3.86
C ALA A 157 9.35 -12.02 2.50
N ASP A 158 8.91 -12.75 1.48
CA ASP A 158 8.59 -12.20 0.16
C ASP A 158 7.07 -12.19 -0.08
N LEU A 159 6.59 -11.20 -0.83
CA LEU A 159 5.18 -11.09 -1.20
C LEU A 159 5.03 -11.19 -2.73
N GLN A 160 4.02 -11.92 -3.20
CA GLN A 160 3.67 -12.05 -4.62
C GLN A 160 2.15 -11.83 -4.78
N TRP A 161 1.72 -10.94 -5.67
CA TRP A 161 0.30 -10.64 -5.87
C TRP A 161 -0.15 -11.06 -7.27
N VAL A 162 -0.83 -12.21 -7.32
CA VAL A 162 -1.12 -12.96 -8.55
C VAL A 162 -2.59 -12.95 -8.95
N ASP A 163 -2.81 -13.22 -10.24
CA ASP A 163 -4.14 -13.42 -10.84
C ASP A 163 -4.78 -14.76 -10.45
N ASP A 164 -3.98 -15.81 -10.50
CA ASP A 164 -4.44 -17.19 -10.32
C ASP A 164 -3.48 -17.99 -9.43
N MET A 165 -4.02 -18.92 -8.63
CA MET A 165 -3.20 -19.74 -7.73
C MET A 165 -2.35 -20.79 -8.44
N ASN A 166 -2.54 -21.02 -9.75
CA ASN A 166 -1.63 -21.80 -10.60
C ASN A 166 -0.45 -20.97 -11.15
N ALA A 167 -0.37 -19.65 -10.88
CA ALA A 167 0.78 -18.84 -11.25
C ALA A 167 2.06 -19.39 -10.59
N PRO A 168 3.24 -19.36 -11.27
CA PRO A 168 4.48 -19.88 -10.70
C PRO A 168 4.76 -19.35 -9.30
N GLU A 169 5.15 -20.23 -8.39
CA GLU A 169 5.54 -19.88 -7.04
C GLU A 169 6.97 -19.33 -7.02
N LEU A 170 7.27 -18.46 -6.04
CA LEU A 170 8.65 -18.03 -5.83
C LEU A 170 9.52 -19.22 -5.41
N PRO A 171 10.76 -19.35 -5.92
CA PRO A 171 11.64 -20.44 -5.53
C PRO A 171 11.95 -20.38 -4.03
N PRO A 172 12.19 -21.51 -3.35
CA PRO A 172 12.58 -21.54 -1.94
C PRO A 172 13.99 -20.95 -1.74
N THR A 173 14.27 -20.47 -0.53
CA THR A 173 15.60 -19.99 -0.14
C THR A 173 16.63 -21.09 -0.34
N VAL A 174 17.64 -20.82 -1.17
CA VAL A 174 18.77 -21.75 -1.43
C VAL A 174 19.54 -22.00 -0.13
N GLU A 175 20.04 -23.23 0.06
CA GLU A 175 20.97 -23.55 1.16
C GLU A 175 22.37 -23.00 0.83
N GLN A 176 22.97 -22.30 1.80
CA GLN A 176 24.32 -21.75 1.72
C GLN A 176 25.34 -22.72 2.35
#